data_AF-A0A942HNB7-F1
#
_entry.id   AF-A0A942HNB7-F1
#
_cell.length_a   1.000
_cell.length_b   1.000
_cell.length_c   1.000
_cell.angle_alpha   90.00
_cell.angle_beta   90.00
_cell.angle_gamma   90.00
#
_symmetry.space_group_name_H-M   'P 1'
#
loop_
_entity.id
_entity.type
_entity.pdbx_description
1 polymer ?
#
loop_
_entity_poly.entity_id
_entity_poly.type
_entity_poly.pdbx_seq_one_letter_code
_entity_poly.pdbx_strand_id
1 'polypeptide(L)'
;MAYEMKIRGSEAEVKVRSLWAVALLPIITLGIYHLVWWYRINKELKAYGEAKGFDLGQNPTNSLLALFPGGLIIVPALITYWRGTKRVMGAAKVAGREPVSGWITLILYLLLSPAMWAYLQSSLNRIWEQEAEPLAGQAPPPHADEMPPPLPSDE
;
A
#
# COMPACT_ATOMS: atom_id res chain seq x y z
N MET A 1 20.15 -2.11 -21.99
CA MET A 1 20.99 -3.25 -22.41
C MET A 1 21.42 -4.02 -21.18
N ALA A 2 21.40 -5.35 -21.21
CA ALA A 2 21.89 -6.21 -20.13
C ALA A 2 22.99 -7.11 -20.69
N TYR A 3 24.14 -7.15 -20.04
CA TYR A 3 25.26 -8.00 -20.42
C TYR A 3 25.88 -8.63 -19.17
N GLU A 4 26.42 -9.83 -19.34
CA GLU A 4 26.98 -10.65 -18.28
C GLU A 4 28.50 -10.43 -18.23
N MET A 5 29.01 -10.29 -17.01
CA MET A 5 30.42 -9.98 -16.74
C MET A 5 30.94 -10.96 -15.70
N LYS A 6 32.22 -11.31 -15.78
CA LYS A 6 32.90 -12.10 -14.75
C LYS A 6 33.57 -11.17 -13.75
N ILE A 7 33.46 -11.50 -12.47
CA ILE A 7 34.15 -10.77 -11.41
C ILE A 7 35.66 -11.01 -11.57
N ARG A 8 36.45 -9.94 -11.64
CA ARG A 8 37.91 -10.04 -11.78
C ARG A 8 38.51 -10.73 -10.55
N GLY A 9 39.03 -11.94 -10.74
CA GLY A 9 39.63 -12.76 -9.69
C GLY A 9 38.73 -13.90 -9.17
N SER A 10 37.58 -14.17 -9.78
CA SER A 10 36.76 -15.35 -9.48
C SER A 10 36.02 -15.87 -10.71
N GLU A 11 35.43 -17.07 -10.60
CA GLU A 11 34.57 -17.64 -11.64
C GLU A 11 33.13 -17.13 -11.59
N ALA A 12 32.81 -16.23 -10.65
CA ALA A 12 31.45 -15.74 -10.45
C ALA A 12 31.02 -14.76 -11.54
N GLU A 13 29.81 -14.97 -12.06
CA GLU A 13 29.17 -14.15 -13.08
C GLU A 13 28.20 -13.14 -12.44
N VAL A 14 28.25 -11.89 -12.91
CA VAL A 14 27.37 -10.79 -12.50
C VAL A 14 26.66 -10.20 -13.71
N LYS A 15 25.44 -9.72 -13.51
CA LYS A 15 24.61 -9.20 -14.60
C LYS A 15 24.41 -7.69 -14.48
N VAL A 16 24.88 -6.95 -15.47
CA VAL A 16 24.53 -5.53 -15.61
C VAL A 16 23.08 -5.46 -16.09
N ARG A 17 22.24 -4.77 -15.31
CA ARG A 17 20.80 -4.69 -15.56
C ARG A 17 20.43 -3.27 -15.99
N SER A 18 19.42 -3.16 -16.86
CA SER A 18 18.88 -1.86 -17.25
C SER A 18 18.19 -1.19 -16.06
N LEU A 19 18.54 0.07 -15.80
CA LEU A 19 17.94 0.91 -14.74
C LEU A 19 16.41 0.96 -14.83
N TRP A 20 15.88 1.19 -16.05
CA TRP A 20 14.44 1.24 -16.30
C TRP A 20 13.74 -0.09 -16.02
N ALA A 21 14.36 -1.21 -16.40
CA ALA A 21 13.80 -2.53 -16.14
C ALA A 21 13.76 -2.81 -14.62
N VAL A 22 14.81 -2.43 -13.88
CA VAL A 22 14.85 -2.59 -12.42
C VAL A 22 13.80 -1.72 -11.71
N ALA A 23 13.54 -0.51 -12.23
CA ALA A 23 12.57 0.40 -11.63
C ALA A 23 11.10 0.04 -11.95
N LEU A 24 10.80 -0.35 -13.19
CA LEU A 24 9.40 -0.52 -13.64
C LEU A 24 8.87 -1.94 -13.47
N LEU A 25 9.71 -2.98 -13.60
CA LEU A 25 9.25 -4.36 -13.50
C LEU A 25 8.66 -4.71 -12.13
N PRO A 26 9.18 -4.22 -10.98
CA PRO A 26 8.51 -4.39 -9.69
C PRO A 26 7.07 -3.86 -9.68
N ILE A 27 6.81 -2.73 -10.34
CA ILE A 27 5.48 -2.11 -10.36
C ILE A 27 4.54 -2.95 -11.23
N ILE A 28 4.98 -3.32 -12.43
CA ILE A 28 4.19 -4.11 -13.38
C ILE A 28 3.88 -5.51 -12.84
N THR A 29 4.85 -6.12 -12.14
CA THR A 29 4.71 -7.48 -11.59
C THR A 29 4.20 -7.51 -10.16
N LEU A 30 3.67 -6.39 -9.65
CA LEU A 30 3.15 -6.27 -8.27
C LEU A 30 4.15 -6.76 -7.20
N GLY A 31 5.43 -6.47 -7.39
CA GLY A 31 6.52 -6.80 -6.47
C GLY A 31 7.20 -8.15 -6.74
N ILE A 32 6.65 -9.02 -7.61
CA ILE A 32 7.24 -10.35 -7.86
C ILE A 32 8.65 -10.23 -8.47
N TYR A 33 8.85 -9.35 -9.44
CA TYR A 33 10.17 -9.13 -10.01
C TYR A 33 11.16 -8.56 -8.97
N HIS A 34 10.69 -7.71 -8.05
CA HIS A 34 11.54 -7.18 -6.98
C HIS A 34 12.13 -8.32 -6.14
N LEU A 35 11.33 -9.33 -5.80
CA LEU A 35 11.80 -10.51 -5.05
C LEU A 35 12.90 -11.28 -5.80
N VAL A 36 12.66 -11.58 -7.07
CA VAL A 36 13.64 -12.29 -7.91
C VAL A 36 14.91 -11.47 -8.10
N TRP A 37 14.78 -10.17 -8.34
CA TRP A 37 15.90 -9.25 -8.49
C TRP A 37 16.70 -9.12 -7.19
N TRP A 38 16.02 -8.99 -6.05
CA TRP A 38 16.63 -8.87 -4.72
C TRP A 38 17.45 -10.11 -4.36
N TYR A 39 16.90 -11.30 -4.59
CA TYR A 39 17.64 -12.56 -4.42
C TYR A 39 18.90 -12.59 -5.29
N ARG A 40 18.78 -12.22 -6.57
CA ARG A 40 19.91 -12.24 -7.51
C ARG A 40 21.01 -11.26 -7.11
N ILE A 41 20.67 -10.04 -6.69
CA ILE A 41 21.65 -9.04 -6.23
C ILE A 41 22.35 -9.52 -4.95
N ASN A 42 21.62 -10.06 -3.97
CA ASN A 42 22.25 -10.59 -2.75
C ASN A 42 23.19 -11.76 -3.07
N LYS A 43 22.83 -12.63 -4.03
CA LYS A 43 23.73 -13.71 -4.48
C LYS A 43 25.00 -13.17 -5.15
N GLU A 44 24.86 -12.14 -6.00
CA GLU A 44 26.00 -11.48 -6.65
C GLU A 44 26.91 -10.77 -5.64
N LEU A 45 26.33 -10.09 -4.64
CA LEU A 45 27.06 -9.43 -3.56
C LEU A 45 27.82 -10.44 -2.69
N LYS A 46 27.19 -11.56 -2.34
CA LYS A 46 27.84 -12.65 -1.60
C LYS A 46 29.03 -13.21 -2.40
N ALA A 47 28.83 -13.53 -3.68
CA ALA A 47 29.89 -14.05 -4.54
C ALA A 47 31.04 -13.04 -4.74
N TYR A 48 30.72 -11.75 -4.80
CA TYR A 48 31.71 -10.67 -4.84
C TYR A 48 32.50 -10.55 -3.52
N GLY A 49 31.81 -10.66 -2.38
CA GLY A 49 32.45 -10.67 -1.07
C GLY A 49 33.42 -11.84 -0.91
N GLU A 50 32.96 -13.06 -1.22
CA GLU A 50 33.80 -14.27 -1.21
C GLU A 50 35.03 -14.12 -2.12
N ALA A 51 34.85 -13.57 -3.33
CA ALA A 51 35.94 -13.32 -4.28
C ALA A 51 36.97 -12.26 -3.80
N LYS A 52 36.59 -11.40 -2.87
CA LYS A 52 37.44 -10.33 -2.33
C LYS A 52 37.89 -10.57 -0.88
N GLY A 53 37.48 -11.69 -0.27
CA GLY A 53 37.81 -12.02 1.12
C GLY A 53 37.05 -11.22 2.17
N PHE A 54 35.88 -10.65 1.82
CA PHE A 54 35.02 -9.89 2.74
C PHE A 54 33.65 -10.55 2.86
N ASP A 55 33.07 -10.56 4.07
CA ASP A 55 31.68 -10.94 4.27
C ASP A 55 30.77 -9.74 3.97
N LEU A 56 30.14 -9.75 2.79
CA LEU A 56 29.25 -8.68 2.32
C LEU A 56 27.76 -8.97 2.58
N GLY A 57 27.43 -9.96 3.42
CA GLY A 57 26.08 -10.12 3.95
C GLY A 57 25.53 -11.54 3.94
N GLN A 58 24.39 -11.70 4.63
CA GLN A 58 23.74 -12.97 4.92
C GLN A 58 23.25 -13.73 3.68
N ASN A 59 22.93 -15.01 3.90
CA ASN A 59 22.36 -15.92 2.91
C ASN A 59 21.21 -15.26 2.12
N PRO A 60 21.30 -15.17 0.77
CA PRO A 60 20.29 -14.54 -0.08
C PRO A 60 18.85 -15.01 0.16
N THR A 61 18.70 -16.23 0.67
CA THR A 61 17.43 -16.83 1.05
C THR A 61 16.80 -16.17 2.27
N ASN A 62 17.60 -15.80 3.29
CA ASN A 62 17.10 -15.13 4.49
C ASN A 62 16.60 -13.72 4.18
N SER A 63 17.34 -12.97 3.34
CA SER A 63 16.93 -11.64 2.87
C SER A 63 15.65 -11.69 2.03
N LEU A 64 15.43 -12.78 1.26
CA LEU A 64 14.20 -13.00 0.52
C LEU A 64 13.04 -13.36 1.45
N LEU A 65 13.28 -14.22 2.44
CA LEU A 65 12.28 -14.59 3.43
C LEU A 65 11.84 -13.38 4.26
N ALA A 66 12.72 -12.42 4.55
CA ALA A 66 12.36 -11.19 5.28
C ALA A 66 11.38 -10.26 4.52
N LEU A 67 11.35 -10.34 3.19
CA LEU A 67 10.37 -9.60 2.37
C LEU A 67 8.98 -10.26 2.40
N PHE A 68 8.90 -11.50 2.88
CA PHE A 68 7.67 -12.18 3.23
C PHE A 68 7.49 -12.21 4.76
N PRO A 69 6.25 -12.13 5.28
CA PRO A 69 5.01 -11.88 4.57
C PRO A 69 4.75 -10.38 4.33
N GLY A 70 5.64 -9.47 4.76
CA GLY A 70 5.39 -8.02 4.74
C GLY A 70 4.92 -7.48 3.37
N GLY A 71 5.64 -7.77 2.28
CA GLY A 71 5.23 -7.34 0.94
C GLY A 71 3.96 -8.04 0.43
N LEU A 72 3.78 -9.32 0.77
CA LEU A 72 2.60 -10.11 0.41
C LEU A 72 1.34 -9.66 1.16
N ILE A 73 1.46 -9.03 2.32
CA ILE A 73 0.32 -8.49 3.08
C ILE A 73 -0.05 -7.08 2.58
N ILE A 74 0.95 -6.25 2.25
CA ILE A 74 0.73 -4.85 1.85
C ILE A 74 -0.03 -4.75 0.52
N VAL A 75 0.33 -5.55 -0.50
CA VAL A 75 -0.31 -5.46 -1.84
C VAL A 75 -1.80 -5.87 -1.80
N PRO A 76 -2.19 -7.02 -1.23
CA PRO A 76 -3.61 -7.37 -1.07
C PRO A 76 -4.38 -6.37 -0.21
N ALA A 77 -3.77 -5.80 0.83
CA ALA A 77 -4.40 -4.75 1.64
C ALA A 77 -4.71 -3.51 0.78
N LEU A 78 -3.75 -3.01 0.01
CA LEU A 78 -3.93 -1.88 -0.90
C LEU A 78 -5.04 -2.14 -1.93
N ILE A 79 -5.07 -3.33 -2.54
CA ILE A 79 -6.11 -3.72 -3.49
C ILE A 79 -7.48 -3.76 -2.81
N THR A 80 -7.56 -4.29 -1.60
CA THR A 80 -8.81 -4.38 -0.82
C THR A 80 -9.38 -3.00 -0.54
N TYR A 81 -8.55 -2.08 -0.03
CA TYR A 81 -8.99 -0.70 0.24
C TYR A 81 -9.38 0.04 -1.04
N TRP A 82 -8.61 -0.09 -2.12
CA TRP A 82 -8.96 0.52 -3.41
C TRP A 82 -10.32 0.04 -3.95
N ARG A 83 -10.58 -1.27 -3.91
CA ARG A 83 -11.87 -1.84 -4.30
C ARG A 83 -12.99 -1.38 -3.37
N GLY A 84 -12.72 -1.29 -2.06
CA GLY A 84 -13.65 -0.73 -1.06
C GLY A 84 -14.05 0.71 -1.38
N THR A 85 -13.07 1.59 -1.62
CA THR A 85 -13.32 2.98 -2.02
C THR A 85 -14.15 3.08 -3.30
N LYS A 86 -13.89 2.22 -4.29
CA LYS A 86 -14.71 2.16 -5.52
C LYS A 86 -16.17 1.82 -5.24
N ARG A 87 -16.45 0.93 -4.28
CA ARG A 87 -17.82 0.62 -3.87
C ARG A 87 -18.50 1.81 -3.20
N VAL A 88 -17.78 2.53 -2.32
CA VAL A 88 -18.30 3.76 -1.68
C VAL A 88 -18.57 4.85 -2.72
N MET A 89 -17.65 5.07 -3.67
CA MET A 89 -17.87 6.00 -4.79
C MET A 89 -19.08 5.60 -5.65
N GLY A 90 -19.29 4.30 -5.87
CA GLY A 90 -20.46 3.78 -6.56
C GLY A 90 -21.76 4.07 -5.81
N ALA A 91 -21.78 3.84 -4.50
CA ALA A 91 -22.93 4.15 -3.65
C ALA A 91 -23.26 5.65 -3.65
N ALA A 92 -22.24 6.51 -3.54
CA ALA A 92 -22.42 7.97 -3.62
C ALA A 92 -23.06 8.40 -4.94
N LYS A 93 -22.59 7.85 -6.07
CA LYS A 93 -23.16 8.13 -7.40
C LYS A 93 -24.61 7.68 -7.52
N VAL A 94 -24.97 6.52 -6.96
CA VAL A 94 -26.35 6.02 -6.96
C VAL A 94 -27.26 6.94 -6.13
N ALA A 95 -26.78 7.41 -4.99
CA ALA A 95 -27.49 8.37 -4.12
C ALA A 95 -27.48 9.83 -4.65
N GLY A 96 -26.96 10.07 -5.86
CA GLY A 96 -26.86 11.41 -6.45
C GLY A 96 -25.90 12.36 -5.70
N ARG A 97 -24.98 11.83 -4.89
CA ARG A 97 -23.99 12.59 -4.11
C ARG A 97 -22.64 12.66 -4.81
N GLU A 98 -21.86 13.67 -4.43
CA GLU A 98 -20.46 13.75 -4.85
C GLU A 98 -19.65 12.58 -4.26
N PRO A 99 -18.95 11.79 -5.08
CA PRO A 99 -18.14 10.68 -4.61
C PRO A 99 -16.87 11.16 -3.91
N VAL A 100 -16.40 10.39 -2.93
CA VAL A 100 -15.08 10.57 -2.33
C VAL A 100 -13.96 10.53 -3.38
N SER A 101 -12.88 11.28 -3.15
CA SER A 101 -11.71 11.25 -4.03
C SER A 101 -10.83 10.04 -3.76
N GLY A 102 -10.59 9.22 -4.79
CA GLY A 102 -9.73 8.04 -4.69
C GLY A 102 -8.28 8.38 -4.32
N TRP A 103 -7.72 9.46 -4.86
CA TRP A 103 -6.34 9.88 -4.56
C TRP A 103 -6.20 10.40 -3.12
N ILE A 104 -7.17 11.18 -2.64
CA ILE A 104 -7.18 11.62 -1.23
C ILE A 104 -7.26 10.40 -0.31
N THR A 105 -8.10 9.43 -0.64
CA THR A 105 -8.21 8.18 0.14
C THR A 105 -6.88 7.42 0.21
N LEU A 106 -6.12 7.35 -0.90
CA LEU A 106 -4.80 6.72 -0.93
C LEU A 106 -3.76 7.47 -0.08
N ILE A 107 -3.74 8.80 -0.17
CA ILE A 107 -2.83 9.65 0.64
C ILE A 107 -3.15 9.46 2.12
N LEU A 108 -4.44 9.52 2.50
CA LEU A 108 -4.86 9.30 3.87
C LEU A 108 -4.50 7.88 4.33
N TYR A 109 -4.68 6.85 3.51
CA TYR A 109 -4.27 5.50 3.88
C TYR A 109 -2.77 5.40 4.22
N LEU A 110 -1.91 6.03 3.43
CA LEU A 110 -0.45 5.97 3.58
C LEU A 110 0.08 6.84 4.73
N LEU A 111 -0.53 8.02 4.97
CA LEU A 111 -0.02 9.00 5.93
C LEU A 111 -0.78 9.02 7.25
N LEU A 112 -2.08 8.74 7.24
CA LEU A 112 -2.97 8.85 8.40
C LEU A 112 -4.19 7.93 8.27
N SER A 113 -3.98 6.62 8.41
CA SER A 113 -5.02 5.62 8.17
C SER A 113 -6.33 5.87 8.94
N PRO A 114 -6.34 6.36 10.20
CA PRO A 114 -7.58 6.72 10.90
C PRO A 114 -8.40 7.80 10.18
N ALA A 115 -7.74 8.79 9.57
CA ALA A 115 -8.43 9.83 8.80
C ALA A 115 -9.04 9.29 7.51
N MET A 116 -8.43 8.26 6.90
CA MET A 116 -9.03 7.56 5.76
C MET A 116 -10.37 6.93 6.14
N TRP A 117 -10.41 6.25 7.28
CA TRP A 117 -11.63 5.61 7.78
C TRP A 117 -12.71 6.64 8.09
N ALA A 118 -12.36 7.74 8.77
CA ALA A 118 -13.28 8.83 9.04
C ALA A 118 -13.81 9.47 7.74
N TYR A 119 -12.94 9.66 6.75
CA TYR A 119 -13.32 10.21 5.44
C TYR A 119 -14.33 9.32 4.71
N LEU A 120 -14.06 8.02 4.60
CA LEU A 120 -15.01 7.08 3.99
C LEU A 120 -16.32 6.99 4.79
N GLN A 121 -16.22 6.93 6.12
CA GLN A 121 -17.39 6.83 6.99
C GLN A 121 -18.27 8.08 6.88
N SER A 122 -17.70 9.27 6.81
CA SER A 122 -18.48 10.51 6.63
C SER A 122 -19.28 10.52 5.34
N SER A 123 -18.71 10.00 4.24
CA SER A 123 -19.43 9.85 2.97
C SER A 123 -20.55 8.83 3.07
N LEU A 124 -20.34 7.72 3.78
CA LEU A 124 -21.36 6.70 3.98
C LEU A 124 -22.50 7.22 4.86
N ASN A 125 -22.20 7.90 5.96
CA ASN A 125 -23.20 8.49 6.85
C ASN A 125 -24.11 9.45 6.08
N ARG A 126 -23.53 10.32 5.25
CA ARG A 126 -24.30 11.24 4.40
C ARG A 126 -25.24 10.53 3.41
N ILE A 127 -24.84 9.35 2.92
CA ILE A 127 -25.70 8.52 2.07
C ILE A 127 -26.82 7.92 2.91
N TRP A 128 -26.51 7.37 4.09
CA TRP A 128 -27.50 6.76 4.96
C TRP A 128 -28.51 7.76 5.52
N GLU A 129 -28.09 8.97 5.88
CA GLU A 129 -28.97 10.05 6.32
C GLU A 129 -30.00 10.45 5.23
N GLN A 130 -29.68 10.20 3.96
CA GLN A 130 -30.60 10.49 2.84
C GLN A 130 -31.46 9.28 2.46
N GLU A 131 -30.87 8.09 2.43
CA GLU A 131 -31.47 6.91 1.81
C GLU A 131 -32.11 5.94 2.82
N ALA A 132 -31.82 6.08 4.12
CA ALA A 132 -32.28 5.16 5.16
C ALA A 132 -33.23 5.83 6.16
N GLU A 133 -34.19 5.05 6.64
CA GLU A 133 -35.11 5.44 7.69
C GLU A 133 -34.71 4.79 9.03
N PRO A 134 -35.01 5.43 10.18
CA PRO A 134 -34.82 4.84 11.50
C PRO A 134 -35.64 3.57 11.68
N LEU A 135 -35.10 2.59 12.40
CA LEU A 135 -35.86 1.40 12.80
C LEU A 135 -37.00 1.78 13.76
N ALA A 136 -38.09 1.00 13.72
CA ALA A 136 -39.25 1.23 14.59
C ALA A 136 -38.84 1.30 16.08
N GLY A 137 -39.18 2.41 16.74
CA GLY A 137 -38.83 2.68 18.13
C GLY A 137 -37.46 3.33 18.35
N GLN A 138 -36.71 3.64 17.29
CA GLN A 138 -35.48 4.42 17.36
C GLN A 138 -35.70 5.80 16.74
N ALA A 139 -35.39 6.85 17.50
CA ALA A 139 -35.35 8.20 16.94
C ALA A 139 -34.09 8.36 16.07
N PRO A 140 -34.15 9.09 14.95
CA PRO A 140 -32.95 9.46 14.21
C PRO A 140 -32.01 10.24 15.13
N PRO A 141 -30.67 10.06 14.99
CA PRO A 141 -29.73 10.89 15.70
C PRO A 141 -29.98 12.37 15.36
N PRO A 142 -29.91 13.29 16.34
CA PRO A 142 -30.13 14.70 16.12
C PRO A 142 -29.15 15.21 15.06
N HIS A 143 -29.64 16.05 14.15
CA HIS A 143 -28.76 16.66 13.15
C HIS A 143 -27.70 17.52 13.87
N ALA A 144 -26.52 17.69 13.27
CA ALA A 144 -25.46 18.49 13.88
C ALA A 144 -25.93 19.93 14.21
N ASP A 145 -26.89 20.44 13.44
CA ASP A 145 -27.52 21.75 13.65
C ASP A 145 -28.46 21.80 14.87
N GLU A 146 -28.88 20.63 15.38
CA GLU A 146 -29.77 20.47 16.54
C GLU A 146 -28.99 20.12 17.82
N MET A 147 -27.68 19.87 17.74
CA MET A 147 -26.85 19.59 18.90
C MET A 147 -26.51 20.88 19.68
N PRO A 148 -26.67 20.90 21.01
CA PRO A 148 -26.17 22.01 21.84
C PRO A 148 -24.67 22.22 21.63
N PRO A 149 -24.17 23.47 21.70
CA PRO A 149 -22.75 23.75 21.55
C PRO A 149 -21.92 22.95 22.58
N PRO A 150 -20.69 22.51 22.22
CA PRO A 150 -19.79 21.86 23.16
C PRO A 150 -19.59 22.75 24.40
N LEU A 151 -19.55 22.13 25.59
CA LEU A 151 -19.20 22.86 26.81
C LEU A 151 -17.82 23.51 26.62
N PRO A 152 -17.61 24.75 27.13
CA PRO A 152 -16.28 25.36 27.12
C PRO A 152 -15.30 24.38 27.77
N SER A 153 -14.19 24.11 27.09
CA SER A 153 -13.07 23.41 27.73
C SER A 153 -12.55 24.33 28.82
N ASP A 154 -12.68 23.93 30.08
CA ASP A 154 -12.06 24.63 31.20
C ASP A 154 -10.54 24.70 30.91
N GLU A 155 -10.03 25.92 30.68
CA GLU A 155 -8.60 26.22 30.53
C GLU A 155 -7.84 26.06 31.85
#